data_AF-C0MF89-F1
#
_entry.id   AF-C0MF89-F1
#
_cell.length_a   1.000
_cell.length_b   1.000
_cell.length_c   1.000
_cell.angle_alpha   90.00
_cell.angle_beta   90.00
_cell.angle_gamma   90.00
#
_symmetry.space_group_name_H-M   'P 1'
#
loop_
_entity.id
_entity.type
_entity.pdbx_description
1 polymer ?
#
loop_
_entity_poly.entity_id
_entity_poly.type
_entity_poly.pdbx_seq_one_letter_code
_entity_poly.pdbx_strand_id
1 'polypeptide(L)'
;MFLRNKKQKFSIRKLSAGAASVLVAASVLGGVTVKAENEKVDRESRLLLKSKNISDQTINQLIDVVVDLTQHRWQNNNESLKKLREILSSAPLETIQSFMRGLDPAREITYGRDTLSWFNSKLRTLRNDNPYDFYRTGLNLYSLLIDEVEHRLSDGKSFSDIVKDKDALIKLKGEMLKAQDIALLEAKKEKEAILKRNEENIKIKDQLLKEKDLAIVALDKEKESITNALKTSLKLTKEKEQELEKAREANKSLSESVTKTLARSSKITNELKDKLAASEKDKDRAIQITKELANKLSAAETSRDKAFAVSKDLADKLAAKTAEAEKLMQNVGSLDRLVESAKREMAEKLAEIDQLTADKAKADAELAAANDTIASLQTELEKAKTELAVSERLIESGKREIAELQKQKDASDKALAESQANVAELEKQKAASDAKVAELEKEVEAAKAEVADLKAQLAKKEEELEAVKKEKEALEAKIEELKKAHAEELSKLKEMLEKKDHANADLQAEINRLKQELADRIKSLSQGGRASQTNPGTTTAKAGQLPSTGESANPFFTIAALTVIAGAGMAVVSPKRKEN
;
A
#
# COMPACT_ATOMS: atom_id res chain seq x y z
N MET A 1 -8.61 48.17 45.64
CA MET A 1 -8.47 47.36 46.87
C MET A 1 -8.41 45.88 46.47
N PHE A 2 -7.83 44.99 47.29
CA PHE A 2 -7.52 43.60 46.93
C PHE A 2 -8.74 42.69 46.77
N LEU A 3 -8.60 41.63 45.94
CA LEU A 3 -8.95 40.20 46.16
C LEU A 3 -9.00 39.49 44.78
N ARG A 4 -7.92 38.90 44.24
CA ARG A 4 -7.35 37.55 44.48
C ARG A 4 -8.29 36.34 44.22
N ASN A 5 -7.66 35.29 43.66
CA ASN A 5 -8.07 33.87 43.58
C ASN A 5 -9.09 33.50 42.47
N LYS A 6 -8.96 32.38 41.73
CA LYS A 6 -8.02 31.22 41.78
C LYS A 6 -7.53 30.83 40.38
N LYS A 7 -6.21 30.61 40.20
CA LYS A 7 -5.70 29.78 39.08
C LYS A 7 -5.78 28.31 39.49
N GLN A 8 -6.66 27.52 38.89
CA GLN A 8 -6.61 26.06 39.03
C GLN A 8 -5.43 25.52 38.21
N LYS A 9 -4.36 25.11 38.90
CA LYS A 9 -3.32 24.26 38.30
C LYS A 9 -3.86 22.83 38.27
N PHE A 10 -4.28 22.34 37.10
CA PHE A 10 -4.45 20.90 36.92
C PHE A 10 -3.08 20.26 36.74
N SER A 11 -2.62 19.55 37.78
CA SER A 11 -1.43 18.72 37.69
C SER A 11 -1.65 17.60 36.69
N ILE A 12 -0.91 17.61 35.59
CA ILE A 12 -0.78 16.44 34.72
C ILE A 12 -0.03 15.38 35.51
N ARG A 13 -0.77 14.48 36.18
CA ARG A 13 -0.20 13.22 36.66
C ARG A 13 0.26 12.46 35.42
N LYS A 14 1.57 12.21 35.31
CA LYS A 14 2.09 11.17 34.42
C LYS A 14 1.50 9.84 34.88
N LEU A 15 0.49 9.33 34.18
CA LEU A 15 0.02 7.97 34.39
C LEU A 15 1.02 7.01 33.74
N SER A 16 1.98 6.55 34.54
CA SER A 16 2.77 5.37 34.23
C SER A 16 1.94 4.12 34.52
N ALA A 17 1.25 3.63 33.50
CA ALA A 17 0.82 2.25 33.37
C ALA A 17 0.96 1.92 31.86
N GLY A 18 1.69 0.89 31.46
CA GLY A 18 1.85 -0.39 32.15
C GLY A 18 1.06 -1.48 31.43
N ALA A 19 1.04 -1.43 30.09
CA ALA A 19 0.50 -2.47 29.23
C ALA A 19 1.63 -2.94 28.31
N ALA A 20 2.44 -3.87 28.82
CA ALA A 20 3.42 -4.56 28.00
C ALA A 20 2.68 -5.58 27.11
N SER A 21 2.31 -5.16 25.89
CA SER A 21 2.01 -6.13 24.84
C SER A 21 3.32 -6.82 24.48
N VAL A 22 3.48 -8.04 24.99
CA VAL A 22 4.58 -8.94 24.64
C VAL A 22 4.36 -9.40 23.21
N LEU A 23 4.81 -8.59 22.25
CA LEU A 23 5.08 -9.05 20.90
C LEU A 23 6.31 -9.95 20.97
N VAL A 24 6.06 -11.27 21.08
CA VAL A 24 7.07 -12.29 20.81
C VAL A 24 7.38 -12.23 19.32
N ALA A 25 8.26 -11.29 18.95
CA ALA A 25 8.95 -11.34 17.68
C ALA A 25 9.90 -12.55 17.73
N ALA A 26 9.36 -13.72 17.39
CA ALA A 26 10.14 -14.92 17.13
C ALA A 26 10.93 -14.69 15.84
N SER A 27 12.06 -14.00 15.97
CA SER A 27 13.06 -13.84 14.92
C SER A 27 13.73 -15.19 14.64
N VAL A 28 13.04 -16.07 13.90
CA VAL A 28 13.63 -17.28 13.32
C VAL A 28 14.33 -16.89 12.01
N LEU A 29 15.24 -15.92 12.12
CA LEU A 29 16.38 -15.79 11.21
C LEU A 29 17.50 -16.67 11.76
N GLY A 30 17.19 -17.97 11.87
CA GLY A 30 18.17 -19.00 12.13
C GLY A 30 19.05 -19.13 10.91
N GLY A 31 20.26 -18.58 10.98
CA GLY A 31 21.28 -18.80 9.96
C GLY A 31 21.65 -20.27 9.91
N VAL A 32 21.00 -21.03 9.03
CA VAL A 32 21.48 -22.35 8.64
C VAL A 32 22.67 -22.13 7.73
N THR A 33 23.87 -22.21 8.30
CA THR A 33 25.07 -22.47 7.52
C THR A 33 24.87 -23.80 6.80
N VAL A 34 24.60 -23.74 5.48
CA VAL A 34 24.54 -24.93 4.62
C VAL A 34 25.94 -25.50 4.52
N LYS A 35 26.31 -26.30 5.52
CA LYS A 35 27.49 -27.16 5.49
C LYS A 35 27.22 -28.20 4.42
N ALA A 36 27.87 -28.04 3.27
CA ALA A 36 27.74 -28.95 2.13
C ALA A 36 28.43 -30.30 2.45
N GLU A 37 27.82 -31.11 3.31
CA GLU A 37 28.14 -32.52 3.42
C GLU A 37 27.44 -33.28 2.29
N ASN A 38 28.25 -33.99 1.50
CA ASN A 38 27.83 -34.69 0.30
C ASN A 38 26.90 -35.87 0.64
N GLU A 39 25.59 -35.72 0.41
CA GLU A 39 24.73 -36.85 0.07
C GLU A 39 24.19 -36.72 -1.35
N LYS A 40 24.47 -37.74 -2.17
CA LYS A 40 24.14 -37.76 -3.61
C LYS A 40 22.65 -38.01 -3.83
N VAL A 41 21.84 -36.96 -3.83
CA VAL A 41 20.57 -36.98 -4.59
C VAL A 41 20.92 -36.87 -6.07
N ASP A 42 20.89 -38.02 -6.75
CA ASP A 42 21.47 -38.20 -8.08
C ASP A 42 20.83 -37.31 -9.16
N ARG A 43 21.62 -36.94 -10.19
CA ARG A 43 21.17 -36.09 -11.31
C ARG A 43 19.97 -36.71 -12.04
N GLU A 44 19.90 -38.03 -12.12
CA GLU A 44 18.76 -38.74 -12.73
C GLU A 44 17.45 -38.55 -11.96
N SER A 45 17.49 -38.52 -10.62
CA SER A 45 16.29 -38.29 -9.81
C SER A 45 15.68 -36.91 -10.10
N ARG A 46 16.54 -35.90 -10.32
CA ARG A 46 16.10 -34.53 -10.64
C ARG A 46 15.54 -34.39 -12.06
N LEU A 47 15.96 -35.24 -13.00
CA LEU A 47 15.40 -35.32 -14.35
C LEU A 47 14.01 -35.96 -14.36
N LEU A 48 13.79 -36.99 -13.53
CA LEU A 48 12.48 -37.65 -13.38
C LEU A 48 11.42 -36.75 -12.73
N LEU A 49 11.83 -35.81 -11.88
CA LEU A 49 10.90 -34.91 -11.16
C LEU A 49 10.45 -33.68 -11.95
N LYS A 50 10.99 -33.45 -13.16
CA LYS A 50 10.82 -32.20 -13.91
C LYS A 50 9.45 -32.07 -14.58
N SER A 51 8.43 -31.85 -13.76
CA SER A 51 7.09 -31.42 -14.16
C SER A 51 7.14 -29.99 -14.72
N LYS A 52 6.50 -29.75 -15.88
CA LYS A 52 6.44 -28.43 -16.53
C LYS A 52 5.75 -27.34 -15.68
N ASN A 53 4.98 -27.74 -14.66
CA ASN A 53 4.04 -26.88 -13.93
C ASN A 53 4.32 -26.82 -12.41
N ILE A 54 5.40 -27.44 -11.94
CA ILE A 54 5.88 -27.33 -10.57
C ILE A 54 7.22 -26.60 -10.63
N SER A 55 7.41 -25.57 -9.80
CA SER A 55 8.65 -24.78 -9.84
C SER A 55 9.84 -25.59 -9.30
N ASP A 56 11.02 -25.39 -9.89
CA ASP A 56 12.27 -25.98 -9.38
C ASP A 56 12.54 -25.55 -7.91
N GLN A 57 12.08 -24.36 -7.50
CA GLN A 57 12.14 -23.90 -6.11
C GLN A 57 11.27 -24.77 -5.18
N THR A 58 10.01 -25.05 -5.54
CA THR A 58 9.13 -25.91 -4.76
C THR A 58 9.67 -27.34 -4.68
N ILE A 59 10.26 -27.85 -5.78
CA ILE A 59 10.93 -29.15 -5.80
C ILE A 59 12.11 -29.17 -4.84
N ASN A 60 12.97 -28.14 -4.86
CA ASN A 60 14.11 -28.06 -3.94
C ASN A 60 13.67 -27.96 -2.47
N GLN A 61 12.68 -27.12 -2.14
CA GLN A 61 12.16 -27.00 -0.78
C GLN A 61 11.59 -28.33 -0.24
N LEU A 62 10.91 -29.12 -1.07
CA LEU A 62 10.44 -30.46 -0.69
C LEU A 62 11.60 -31.46 -0.55
N ILE A 63 12.65 -31.35 -1.37
CA ILE A 63 13.88 -32.15 -1.21
C ILE A 63 14.57 -31.82 0.11
N ASP A 64 14.67 -30.54 0.48
CA ASP A 64 15.29 -30.10 1.73
C ASP A 64 14.55 -30.69 2.95
N VAL A 65 13.21 -30.75 2.93
CA VAL A 65 12.44 -31.43 3.99
C VAL A 65 12.70 -32.94 4.01
N VAL A 66 12.87 -33.60 2.87
CA VAL A 66 13.26 -35.02 2.80
C VAL A 66 14.65 -35.25 3.41
N VAL A 67 15.61 -34.36 3.13
CA VAL A 67 16.97 -34.41 3.67
C VAL A 67 16.96 -34.19 5.19
N ASP A 68 16.29 -33.14 5.67
CA ASP A 68 16.10 -32.86 7.10
C ASP A 68 15.54 -34.07 7.86
N LEU A 69 14.47 -34.68 7.34
CA LEU A 69 13.83 -35.87 7.93
C LEU A 69 14.78 -37.07 7.96
N THR A 70 15.56 -37.27 6.89
CA THR A 70 16.49 -38.40 6.77
C THR A 70 17.64 -38.27 7.77
N GLN A 71 18.26 -37.08 7.85
CA GLN A 71 19.33 -36.78 8.82
C GLN A 71 18.87 -36.97 10.27
N HIS A 72 17.64 -36.54 10.59
CA HIS A 72 17.05 -36.65 11.93
C HIS A 72 16.29 -37.96 12.17
N ARG A 73 16.49 -39.00 11.34
CA ARG A 73 15.86 -40.34 11.45
C ARG A 73 14.35 -40.30 11.70
N TRP A 74 13.64 -39.39 11.00
CA TRP A 74 12.19 -39.15 11.11
C TRP A 74 11.69 -38.89 12.55
N GLN A 75 12.54 -38.26 13.39
CA GLN A 75 12.14 -37.81 14.73
C GLN A 75 11.53 -36.39 14.72
N ASN A 76 11.93 -35.53 13.79
CA ASN A 76 11.54 -34.10 13.75
C ASN A 76 10.17 -33.85 13.05
N ASN A 77 9.17 -34.68 13.35
CA ASN A 77 7.93 -34.74 12.57
C ASN A 77 7.14 -33.43 12.55
N ASN A 78 7.01 -32.74 13.68
CA ASN A 78 6.19 -31.54 13.79
C ASN A 78 6.76 -30.36 12.98
N GLU A 79 8.08 -30.15 13.05
CA GLU A 79 8.74 -29.07 12.29
C GLU A 79 8.67 -29.35 10.77
N SER A 80 8.87 -30.61 10.36
CA SER A 80 8.69 -31.01 8.97
C SER A 80 7.24 -30.84 8.48
N LEU A 81 6.23 -31.19 9.30
CA LEU A 81 4.82 -30.93 8.97
C LEU A 81 4.52 -29.43 8.82
N LYS A 82 5.09 -28.59 9.68
CA LYS A 82 4.98 -27.13 9.56
C LYS A 82 5.59 -26.63 8.24
N LYS A 83 6.84 -27.01 7.94
CA LYS A 83 7.51 -26.67 6.66
C LYS A 83 6.71 -27.14 5.44
N LEU A 84 6.15 -28.35 5.46
CA LEU A 84 5.33 -28.87 4.36
C LEU A 84 4.04 -28.05 4.15
N ARG A 85 3.37 -27.64 5.23
CA ARG A 85 2.21 -26.73 5.13
C ARG A 85 2.59 -25.36 4.59
N GLU A 86 3.72 -24.79 5.01
CA GLU A 86 4.22 -23.51 4.49
C GLU A 86 4.56 -23.58 2.99
N ILE A 87 5.18 -24.67 2.54
CA ILE A 87 5.48 -24.92 1.12
C ILE A 87 4.19 -25.06 0.29
N LEU A 88 3.19 -25.80 0.78
CA LEU A 88 1.91 -25.96 0.09
C LEU A 88 1.10 -24.66 0.09
N SER A 89 1.04 -23.93 1.20
CA SER A 89 0.33 -22.66 1.32
C SER A 89 0.92 -21.56 0.43
N SER A 90 2.25 -21.51 0.30
CA SER A 90 2.94 -20.58 -0.60
C SER A 90 2.97 -21.02 -2.08
N ALA A 91 2.59 -22.27 -2.40
CA ALA A 91 2.66 -22.78 -3.76
C ALA A 91 1.64 -22.09 -4.70
N PRO A 92 2.01 -21.82 -5.96
CA PRO A 92 1.08 -21.26 -6.95
C PRO A 92 -0.01 -22.28 -7.31
N LEU A 93 -1.15 -21.79 -7.81
CA LEU A 93 -2.33 -22.60 -8.12
C LEU A 93 -2.01 -23.74 -9.09
N GLU A 94 -1.15 -23.48 -10.07
CA GLU A 94 -0.71 -24.43 -11.11
C GLU A 94 0.08 -25.60 -10.52
N THR A 95 0.84 -25.34 -9.44
CA THR A 95 1.59 -26.37 -8.69
C THR A 95 0.64 -27.22 -7.85
N ILE A 96 -0.30 -26.62 -7.12
CA ILE A 96 -1.34 -27.36 -6.39
C ILE A 96 -2.19 -28.21 -7.34
N GLN A 97 -2.63 -27.66 -8.47
CA GLN A 97 -3.35 -28.42 -9.51
C GLN A 97 -2.52 -29.55 -10.10
N SER A 98 -1.20 -29.37 -10.23
CA SER A 98 -0.32 -30.40 -10.79
C SER A 98 -0.02 -31.51 -9.79
N PHE A 99 0.08 -31.20 -8.50
CA PHE A 99 0.05 -32.22 -7.45
C PHE A 99 -1.31 -32.94 -7.41
N MET A 100 -2.45 -32.23 -7.44
CA MET A 100 -3.78 -32.87 -7.44
C MET A 100 -3.99 -33.85 -8.60
N ARG A 101 -3.35 -33.65 -9.76
CA ARG A 101 -3.36 -34.63 -10.87
C ARG A 101 -2.61 -35.93 -10.55
N GLY A 102 -1.68 -35.93 -9.58
CA GLY A 102 -1.01 -37.12 -9.06
C GLY A 102 -1.86 -37.94 -8.07
N LEU A 103 -3.00 -37.41 -7.61
CA LEU A 103 -3.99 -38.18 -6.84
C LEU A 103 -4.92 -39.02 -7.72
N ASP A 104 -4.84 -38.90 -9.04
CA ASP A 104 -5.73 -39.53 -10.02
C ASP A 104 -5.09 -40.80 -10.62
N PRO A 105 -5.37 -42.00 -10.07
CA PRO A 105 -4.73 -43.24 -10.52
C PRO A 105 -5.17 -43.69 -11.92
N ALA A 106 -6.17 -43.04 -12.53
CA ALA A 106 -6.63 -43.35 -13.88
C ALA A 106 -5.80 -42.66 -14.98
N ARG A 107 -4.80 -41.83 -14.62
CA ARG A 107 -3.93 -41.15 -15.60
C ARG A 107 -2.78 -42.03 -16.06
N GLU A 108 -2.85 -42.46 -17.31
CA GLU A 108 -1.94 -43.46 -17.92
C GLU A 108 -0.45 -43.07 -18.01
N ILE A 109 -0.08 -41.78 -17.82
CA ILE A 109 1.27 -41.30 -18.19
C ILE A 109 2.35 -41.65 -17.14
N THR A 110 2.00 -41.88 -15.87
CA THR A 110 2.98 -42.16 -14.81
C THR A 110 2.44 -43.06 -13.69
N TYR A 111 2.35 -44.38 -13.94
CA TYR A 111 2.09 -45.36 -12.90
C TYR A 111 3.19 -45.32 -11.82
N GLY A 112 2.93 -44.64 -10.69
CA GLY A 112 3.88 -44.47 -9.58
C GLY A 112 5.13 -43.65 -9.91
N ARG A 113 5.10 -42.79 -10.94
CA ARG A 113 6.24 -41.95 -11.36
C ARG A 113 5.96 -40.45 -11.39
N ASP A 114 4.81 -40.01 -10.92
CA ASP A 114 4.50 -38.59 -10.79
C ASP A 114 5.24 -37.96 -9.60
N THR A 115 5.45 -36.65 -9.68
CA THR A 115 6.18 -35.87 -8.67
C THR A 115 5.56 -35.98 -7.26
N LEU A 116 4.22 -36.07 -7.16
CA LEU A 116 3.53 -36.14 -5.87
C LEU A 116 3.76 -37.50 -5.19
N SER A 117 3.53 -38.59 -5.92
CA SER A 117 3.77 -39.96 -5.45
C SER A 117 5.23 -40.17 -5.05
N TRP A 118 6.18 -39.63 -5.83
CA TRP A 118 7.60 -39.67 -5.47
C TRP A 118 7.86 -38.97 -4.13
N PHE A 119 7.45 -37.70 -3.96
CA PHE A 119 7.67 -36.99 -2.70
C PHE A 119 6.93 -37.63 -1.53
N ASN A 120 5.69 -38.10 -1.73
CA ASN A 120 4.93 -38.80 -0.71
C ASN A 120 5.65 -40.09 -0.25
N SER A 121 6.26 -40.84 -1.17
CA SER A 121 7.06 -42.03 -0.84
C SER A 121 8.31 -41.72 -0.01
N LYS A 122 8.93 -40.54 -0.22
CA LYS A 122 10.16 -40.11 0.46
C LYS A 122 9.89 -39.45 1.81
N LEU A 123 8.86 -38.60 1.89
CA LEU A 123 8.43 -37.94 3.13
C LEU A 123 7.76 -38.94 4.09
N ARG A 124 7.14 -39.99 3.55
CA ARG A 124 6.40 -41.04 4.29
C ARG A 124 5.19 -40.45 5.03
N THR A 125 4.63 -41.21 5.96
CA THR A 125 3.59 -40.70 6.88
C THR A 125 4.27 -40.27 8.17
N LEU A 126 4.10 -38.99 8.52
CA LEU A 126 4.59 -38.39 9.76
C LEU A 126 3.49 -38.49 10.83
N ARG A 127 3.86 -38.46 12.11
CA ARG A 127 2.88 -38.45 13.21
C ARG A 127 2.06 -37.16 13.18
N ASN A 128 0.73 -37.25 13.31
CA ASN A 128 -0.12 -36.06 13.36
C ASN A 128 0.26 -35.18 14.57
N ASP A 129 0.45 -33.88 14.30
CA ASP A 129 0.83 -32.83 15.24
C ASP A 129 -0.37 -32.03 15.77
N ASN A 130 -1.55 -32.18 15.17
CA ASN A 130 -2.80 -31.58 15.64
C ASN A 130 -3.52 -32.49 16.65
N PRO A 131 -3.58 -32.14 17.94
CA PRO A 131 -4.23 -32.98 18.96
C PRO A 131 -5.76 -33.00 18.85
N TYR A 132 -6.37 -32.14 18.03
CA TYR A 132 -7.81 -32.07 17.82
C TYR A 132 -8.28 -32.86 16.58
N ASP A 133 -7.38 -33.31 15.72
CA ASP A 133 -7.69 -34.18 14.57
C ASP A 133 -7.53 -35.66 14.97
N PHE A 134 -8.50 -36.14 15.74
CA PHE A 134 -8.56 -37.52 16.20
C PHE A 134 -8.82 -38.54 15.09
N TYR A 135 -9.19 -38.10 13.88
CA TYR A 135 -9.52 -38.97 12.75
C TYR A 135 -8.27 -39.42 11.98
N ARG A 136 -7.18 -38.66 12.05
CA ARG A 136 -5.92 -38.96 11.34
C ARG A 136 -4.79 -39.23 12.34
N THR A 137 -4.34 -40.48 12.43
CA THR A 137 -3.22 -40.88 13.31
C THR A 137 -1.85 -40.46 12.76
N GLY A 138 -1.78 -40.17 11.46
CA GLY A 138 -0.61 -39.63 10.78
C GLY A 138 -1.00 -38.82 9.56
N LEU A 139 -0.11 -37.92 9.15
CA LEU A 139 -0.26 -37.04 8.00
C LEU A 139 0.85 -37.33 6.99
N ASN A 140 0.49 -37.40 5.72
CA ASN A 140 1.42 -37.54 4.60
C ASN A 140 1.17 -36.42 3.57
N LEU A 141 1.93 -36.39 2.48
CA LEU A 141 1.83 -35.30 1.51
C LEU A 141 0.45 -35.25 0.83
N TYR A 142 -0.23 -36.39 0.68
CA TYR A 142 -1.62 -36.42 0.20
C TYR A 142 -2.58 -35.75 1.19
N SER A 143 -2.47 -36.05 2.49
CA SER A 143 -3.32 -35.44 3.53
C SER A 143 -3.16 -33.92 3.55
N LEU A 144 -1.93 -33.43 3.53
CA LEU A 144 -1.63 -31.99 3.58
C LEU A 144 -2.06 -31.26 2.30
N LEU A 145 -1.94 -31.90 1.14
CA LEU A 145 -2.43 -31.34 -0.13
C LEU A 145 -3.95 -31.22 -0.15
N ILE A 146 -4.67 -32.18 0.43
CA ILE A 146 -6.13 -32.12 0.57
C ILE A 146 -6.52 -30.99 1.53
N ASP A 147 -5.88 -30.90 2.71
CA ASP A 147 -6.11 -29.82 3.68
C ASP A 147 -5.92 -28.43 3.04
N GLU A 148 -4.84 -28.25 2.25
CA GLU A 148 -4.56 -27.00 1.53
C GLU A 148 -5.61 -26.68 0.45
N VAL A 149 -6.11 -27.68 -0.28
CA VAL A 149 -7.16 -27.48 -1.28
C VAL A 149 -8.49 -27.12 -0.62
N GLU A 150 -8.85 -27.76 0.49
CA GLU A 150 -10.04 -27.41 1.28
C GLU A 150 -9.94 -25.99 1.86
N HIS A 151 -8.76 -25.58 2.33
CA HIS A 151 -8.48 -24.21 2.76
C HIS A 151 -8.69 -23.21 1.61
N ARG A 152 -8.06 -23.41 0.46
CA ARG A 152 -8.20 -22.53 -0.71
C ARG A 152 -9.61 -22.45 -1.27
N LEU A 153 -10.38 -23.54 -1.22
CA LEU A 153 -11.79 -23.54 -1.62
C LEU A 153 -12.65 -22.74 -0.63
N SER A 154 -12.36 -22.83 0.67
CA SER A 154 -13.04 -22.06 1.72
C SER A 154 -12.73 -20.56 1.60
N ASP A 155 -11.45 -20.20 1.42
CA ASP A 155 -11.02 -18.83 1.15
C ASP A 155 -11.62 -18.28 -0.14
N GLY A 156 -11.55 -19.05 -1.24
CA GLY A 156 -12.09 -18.64 -2.54
C GLY A 156 -13.60 -18.35 -2.50
N LYS A 157 -14.36 -19.11 -1.71
CA LYS A 157 -15.77 -18.84 -1.44
C LYS A 157 -15.95 -17.55 -0.65
N SER A 158 -15.21 -17.37 0.44
CA SER A 158 -15.20 -16.15 1.25
C SER A 158 -14.90 -14.90 0.42
N PHE A 159 -13.84 -14.93 -0.40
CA PHE A 159 -13.50 -13.85 -1.32
C PHE A 159 -14.58 -13.61 -2.39
N SER A 160 -15.20 -14.67 -2.94
CA SER A 160 -16.29 -14.53 -3.91
C SER A 160 -17.50 -13.81 -3.32
N ASP A 161 -17.88 -14.13 -2.09
CA ASP A 161 -19.01 -13.50 -1.41
C ASP A 161 -18.69 -12.04 -1.02
N ILE A 162 -17.48 -11.76 -0.50
CA ILE A 162 -16.99 -10.39 -0.25
C ILE A 162 -16.97 -9.53 -1.53
N VAL A 163 -16.63 -10.12 -2.69
CA VAL A 163 -16.65 -9.39 -3.98
C VAL A 163 -18.08 -9.07 -4.42
N LYS A 164 -19.04 -10.00 -4.27
CA LYS A 164 -20.47 -9.73 -4.56
C LYS A 164 -21.02 -8.61 -3.69
N ASP A 165 -20.71 -8.62 -2.39
CA ASP A 165 -21.15 -7.59 -1.45
C ASP A 165 -20.57 -6.21 -1.82
N LYS A 166 -19.30 -6.16 -2.22
CA LYS A 166 -18.65 -4.93 -2.71
C LYS A 166 -19.29 -4.44 -4.02
N ASP A 167 -19.58 -5.32 -4.97
CA ASP A 167 -20.26 -4.96 -6.22
C ASP A 167 -21.68 -4.42 -5.97
N ALA A 168 -22.41 -5.00 -5.01
CA ALA A 168 -23.72 -4.51 -4.59
C ALA A 168 -23.62 -3.09 -3.97
N LEU A 169 -22.65 -2.86 -3.09
CA LEU A 169 -22.39 -1.55 -2.49
C LEU A 169 -21.97 -0.50 -3.53
N ILE A 170 -21.16 -0.89 -4.53
CA ILE A 170 -20.76 0.01 -5.63
C ILE A 170 -21.97 0.43 -6.45
N LYS A 171 -22.89 -0.49 -6.79
CA LYS A 171 -24.15 -0.18 -7.50
C LYS A 171 -25.02 0.79 -6.68
N LEU A 172 -25.27 0.49 -5.42
CA LEU A 172 -26.06 1.33 -4.52
C LEU A 172 -25.46 2.75 -4.40
N LYS A 173 -24.14 2.86 -4.28
CA LYS A 173 -23.44 4.15 -4.24
C LYS A 173 -23.57 4.93 -5.56
N GLY A 174 -23.52 4.24 -6.69
CA GLY A 174 -23.76 4.84 -8.00
C GLY A 174 -25.20 5.34 -8.20
N GLU A 175 -26.19 4.66 -7.62
CA GLU A 175 -27.59 5.09 -7.62
C GLU A 175 -27.82 6.32 -6.72
N MET A 176 -27.25 6.32 -5.50
CA MET A 176 -27.30 7.48 -4.61
C MET A 176 -26.66 8.73 -5.21
N LEU A 177 -25.52 8.60 -5.91
CA LEU A 177 -24.88 9.72 -6.62
C LEU A 177 -25.80 10.30 -7.70
N LYS A 178 -26.43 9.46 -8.51
CA LYS A 178 -27.41 9.91 -9.53
C LYS A 178 -28.60 10.65 -8.90
N ALA A 179 -29.12 10.14 -7.79
CA ALA A 179 -30.22 10.80 -7.07
C ALA A 179 -29.78 12.16 -6.51
N GLN A 180 -28.55 12.27 -5.99
CA GLN A 180 -27.97 13.52 -5.52
C GLN A 180 -27.78 14.54 -6.64
N ASP A 181 -27.29 14.12 -7.81
CA ASP A 181 -27.13 14.98 -9.00
C ASP A 181 -28.49 15.51 -9.51
N ILE A 182 -29.54 14.68 -9.50
CA ILE A 182 -30.90 15.07 -9.86
C ILE A 182 -31.44 16.12 -8.87
N ALA A 183 -31.36 15.86 -7.56
CA ALA A 183 -31.82 16.79 -6.53
C ALA A 183 -31.06 18.14 -6.59
N LEU A 184 -29.76 18.11 -6.88
CA LEU A 184 -28.94 19.31 -7.04
C LEU A 184 -29.30 20.10 -8.31
N LEU A 185 -29.72 19.42 -9.39
CA LEU A 185 -30.23 20.05 -10.60
C LEU A 185 -31.61 20.69 -10.38
N GLU A 186 -32.49 20.04 -9.62
CA GLU A 186 -33.81 20.56 -9.25
C GLU A 186 -33.69 21.80 -8.34
N ALA A 187 -32.88 21.73 -7.27
CA ALA A 187 -32.60 22.86 -6.40
C ALA A 187 -31.99 24.07 -7.16
N LYS A 188 -31.16 23.82 -8.19
CA LYS A 188 -30.66 24.88 -9.08
C LYS A 188 -31.78 25.53 -9.90
N LYS A 189 -32.67 24.74 -10.51
CA LYS A 189 -33.83 25.24 -11.27
C LYS A 189 -34.77 26.06 -10.38
N GLU A 190 -35.06 25.59 -9.18
CA GLU A 190 -35.90 26.29 -8.21
C GLU A 190 -35.27 27.63 -7.80
N LYS A 191 -33.97 27.63 -7.46
CA LYS A 191 -33.24 28.87 -7.15
C LYS A 191 -33.25 29.86 -8.31
N GLU A 192 -33.10 29.41 -9.55
CA GLU A 192 -33.16 30.27 -10.74
C GLU A 192 -34.58 30.86 -10.95
N ALA A 193 -35.63 30.06 -10.73
CA ALA A 193 -37.02 30.53 -10.79
C ALA A 193 -37.32 31.58 -9.71
N ILE A 194 -36.84 31.37 -8.47
CA ILE A 194 -36.93 32.36 -7.38
C ILE A 194 -36.20 33.66 -7.75
N LEU A 195 -35.01 33.56 -8.36
CA LEU A 195 -34.24 34.72 -8.81
C LEU A 195 -35.00 35.55 -9.86
N LYS A 196 -35.54 34.90 -10.89
CA LYS A 196 -36.38 35.55 -11.92
C LYS A 196 -37.60 36.25 -11.32
N ARG A 197 -38.33 35.57 -10.42
CA ARG A 197 -39.48 36.15 -9.72
C ARG A 197 -39.09 37.35 -8.85
N ASN A 198 -37.91 37.32 -8.23
CA ASN A 198 -37.40 38.44 -7.43
C ASN A 198 -36.99 39.62 -8.32
N GLU A 199 -36.37 39.39 -9.47
CA GLU A 199 -36.07 40.45 -10.46
C GLU A 199 -37.35 41.11 -11.00
N GLU A 200 -38.39 40.33 -11.28
CA GLU A 200 -39.72 40.84 -11.67
C GLU A 200 -40.35 41.68 -10.55
N ASN A 201 -40.34 41.18 -9.30
CA ASN A 201 -40.83 41.92 -8.14
C ASN A 201 -40.08 43.24 -7.91
N ILE A 202 -38.76 43.30 -8.18
CA ILE A 202 -37.97 44.53 -8.10
C ILE A 202 -38.41 45.51 -9.19
N LYS A 203 -38.52 45.06 -10.45
CA LYS A 203 -39.02 45.91 -11.56
C LYS A 203 -40.40 46.50 -11.27
N ILE A 204 -41.31 45.71 -10.70
CA ILE A 204 -42.65 46.18 -10.30
C ILE A 204 -42.57 47.22 -9.18
N LYS A 205 -41.69 47.03 -8.18
CA LYS A 205 -41.47 48.02 -7.11
C LYS A 205 -40.86 49.32 -7.64
N ASP A 206 -39.90 49.26 -8.55
CA ASP A 206 -39.29 50.45 -9.18
C ASP A 206 -40.30 51.22 -10.04
N GLN A 207 -41.21 50.51 -10.72
CA GLN A 207 -42.33 51.11 -11.46
C GLN A 207 -43.26 51.88 -10.51
N LEU A 208 -43.72 51.22 -9.43
CA LEU A 208 -44.57 51.81 -8.40
C LEU A 208 -43.91 53.00 -7.68
N LEU A 209 -42.58 52.97 -7.50
CA LEU A 209 -41.85 54.08 -6.88
C LEU A 209 -41.88 55.32 -7.80
N LYS A 210 -41.61 55.15 -9.09
CA LYS A 210 -41.71 56.24 -10.09
C LYS A 210 -43.12 56.82 -10.18
N GLU A 211 -44.15 55.97 -10.12
CA GLU A 211 -45.55 56.42 -10.10
C GLU A 211 -45.87 57.25 -8.85
N LYS A 212 -45.35 56.85 -7.68
CA LYS A 212 -45.48 57.63 -6.43
C LYS A 212 -44.73 58.95 -6.50
N ASP A 213 -43.51 58.99 -7.04
CA ASP A 213 -42.73 60.22 -7.20
C ASP A 213 -43.46 61.21 -8.13
N LEU A 214 -44.03 60.72 -9.25
CA LEU A 214 -44.87 61.53 -10.15
C LEU A 214 -46.13 62.07 -9.45
N ALA A 215 -46.78 61.26 -8.62
CA ALA A 215 -47.95 61.68 -7.84
C ALA A 215 -47.59 62.75 -6.79
N ILE A 216 -46.44 62.63 -6.11
CA ILE A 216 -45.93 63.64 -5.17
C ILE A 216 -45.67 64.97 -5.90
N VAL A 217 -45.00 64.94 -7.06
CA VAL A 217 -44.76 66.14 -7.88
C VAL A 217 -46.06 66.79 -8.37
N ALA A 218 -47.11 66.00 -8.63
CA ALA A 218 -48.43 66.54 -8.96
C ALA A 218 -49.09 67.22 -7.75
N LEU A 219 -49.07 66.59 -6.58
CA LEU A 219 -49.61 67.13 -5.33
C LEU A 219 -48.88 68.40 -4.87
N ASP A 220 -47.56 68.49 -5.02
CA ASP A 220 -46.80 69.70 -4.68
C ASP A 220 -47.16 70.88 -5.60
N LYS A 221 -47.40 70.65 -6.90
CA LYS A 221 -47.90 71.67 -7.82
C LYS A 221 -49.31 72.14 -7.46
N GLU A 222 -50.19 71.21 -7.07
CA GLU A 222 -51.54 71.54 -6.63
C GLU A 222 -51.51 72.35 -5.31
N LYS A 223 -50.66 71.96 -4.37
CA LYS A 223 -50.41 72.68 -3.11
C LYS A 223 -49.83 74.08 -3.35
N GLU A 224 -48.92 74.26 -4.30
CA GLU A 224 -48.41 75.57 -4.70
C GLU A 224 -49.52 76.44 -5.32
N SER A 225 -50.34 75.88 -6.20
CA SER A 225 -51.52 76.53 -6.78
C SER A 225 -52.50 76.99 -5.70
N ILE A 226 -52.87 76.12 -4.76
CA ILE A 226 -53.74 76.43 -3.62
C ILE A 226 -53.11 77.52 -2.73
N THR A 227 -51.81 77.47 -2.49
CA THR A 227 -51.09 78.49 -1.69
C THR A 227 -51.14 79.86 -2.36
N ASN A 228 -50.97 79.91 -3.68
CA ASN A 228 -51.07 81.14 -4.46
C ASN A 228 -52.52 81.68 -4.52
N ALA A 229 -53.52 80.80 -4.64
CA ALA A 229 -54.93 81.15 -4.55
C ALA A 229 -55.28 81.72 -3.17
N LEU A 230 -54.82 81.08 -2.08
CA LEU A 230 -55.02 81.52 -0.70
C LEU A 230 -54.34 82.88 -0.42
N LYS A 231 -53.13 83.09 -0.95
CA LYS A 231 -52.44 84.38 -0.87
C LYS A 231 -53.19 85.49 -1.60
N THR A 232 -53.82 85.16 -2.73
CA THR A 232 -54.64 86.08 -3.52
C THR A 232 -55.96 86.41 -2.81
N SER A 233 -56.66 85.40 -2.28
CA SER A 233 -57.89 85.62 -1.52
C SER A 233 -57.64 86.40 -0.23
N LEU A 234 -56.56 86.11 0.51
CA LEU A 234 -56.12 86.88 1.67
C LEU A 234 -55.89 88.37 1.35
N LYS A 235 -55.28 88.67 0.20
CA LYS A 235 -55.10 90.04 -0.27
C LYS A 235 -56.45 90.71 -0.54
N LEU A 236 -57.34 90.01 -1.23
CA LEU A 236 -58.69 90.48 -1.58
C LEU A 236 -59.56 90.72 -0.33
N THR A 237 -59.48 89.87 0.70
CA THR A 237 -60.14 90.12 1.99
C THR A 237 -59.58 91.35 2.69
N LYS A 238 -58.26 91.59 2.68
CA LYS A 238 -57.67 92.82 3.27
C LYS A 238 -58.10 94.08 2.52
N GLU A 239 -58.19 94.02 1.19
CA GLU A 239 -58.71 95.11 0.37
C GLU A 239 -60.20 95.37 0.69
N LYS A 240 -61.03 94.32 0.82
CA LYS A 240 -62.44 94.44 1.21
C LYS A 240 -62.67 94.90 2.65
N GLU A 241 -61.79 94.54 3.58
CA GLU A 241 -61.83 94.98 4.96
C GLU A 241 -61.48 96.48 5.08
N GLN A 242 -60.54 96.98 4.26
CA GLN A 242 -60.28 98.42 4.10
C GLN A 242 -61.44 99.18 3.43
N GLU A 243 -62.16 98.58 2.47
CA GLU A 243 -63.39 99.17 1.94
C GLU A 243 -64.51 99.21 2.99
N LEU A 244 -64.65 98.15 3.79
CA LEU A 244 -65.65 98.07 4.87
C LEU A 244 -65.40 99.14 5.95
N GLU A 245 -64.14 99.38 6.30
CA GLU A 245 -63.79 100.40 7.29
C GLU A 245 -64.07 101.82 6.77
N LYS A 246 -63.74 102.11 5.50
CA LYS A 246 -64.16 103.37 4.83
C LYS A 246 -65.68 103.52 4.77
N ALA A 247 -66.42 102.44 4.57
CA ALA A 247 -67.89 102.45 4.59
C ALA A 247 -68.46 102.68 6.01
N ARG A 248 -67.77 102.22 7.07
CA ARG A 248 -68.11 102.52 8.46
C ARG A 248 -67.85 104.00 8.81
N GLU A 249 -66.74 104.57 8.35
CA GLU A 249 -66.45 106.00 8.51
C GLU A 249 -67.50 106.87 7.79
N ALA A 250 -67.96 106.47 6.60
CA ALA A 250 -69.06 107.13 5.89
C ALA A 250 -70.43 106.98 6.59
N ASN A 251 -70.72 105.83 7.21
CA ASN A 251 -71.95 105.67 7.99
C ASN A 251 -71.94 106.48 9.31
N LYS A 252 -70.77 106.67 9.91
CA LYS A 252 -70.59 107.50 11.10
C LYS A 252 -70.98 108.96 10.83
N SER A 253 -70.49 109.55 9.73
CA SER A 253 -70.85 110.91 9.33
C SER A 253 -72.31 111.08 8.89
N LEU A 254 -72.96 110.01 8.39
CA LEU A 254 -74.38 110.03 8.07
C LEU A 254 -75.25 110.06 9.34
N SER A 255 -74.89 109.31 10.38
CA SER A 255 -75.65 109.24 11.65
C SER A 255 -75.65 110.56 12.45
N GLU A 256 -74.62 111.39 12.29
CA GLU A 256 -74.51 112.71 12.94
C GLU A 256 -75.33 113.81 12.21
N SER A 257 -75.84 113.55 11.01
CA SER A 257 -76.69 114.48 10.24
C SER A 257 -78.19 114.35 10.56
N VAL A 258 -78.64 113.16 10.97
CA VAL A 258 -80.06 112.86 11.25
C VAL A 258 -80.51 113.35 12.63
N THR A 259 -79.58 113.45 13.59
CA THR A 259 -79.86 113.82 14.99
C THR A 259 -79.95 115.33 15.25
N LYS A 260 -79.79 116.19 14.22
CA LYS A 260 -79.96 117.65 14.32
C LYS A 260 -81.27 118.20 13.73
N THR A 261 -82.11 117.33 13.15
CA THR A 261 -83.26 117.75 12.31
C THR A 261 -84.63 117.35 12.89
N LEU A 262 -84.73 117.21 14.22
CA LEU A 262 -86.00 116.90 14.91
C LEU A 262 -86.21 117.69 16.23
N ALA A 263 -85.65 118.90 16.34
CA ALA A 263 -85.70 119.69 17.58
C ALA A 263 -85.91 121.21 17.38
N ARG A 264 -86.38 121.67 16.21
CA ARG A 264 -86.58 123.11 15.91
C ARG A 264 -87.80 123.45 15.02
N SER A 265 -89.00 123.12 15.50
CA SER A 265 -90.25 123.85 15.22
C SER A 265 -91.36 123.28 16.12
N SER A 266 -92.20 124.04 16.83
CA SER A 266 -92.19 125.44 17.28
C SER A 266 -93.31 125.48 18.34
N LYS A 267 -93.02 125.62 19.65
CA LYS A 267 -92.83 126.89 20.39
C LYS A 267 -94.00 127.88 20.22
N ILE A 268 -94.70 128.16 21.35
CA ILE A 268 -95.67 129.26 21.59
C ILE A 268 -96.98 129.07 20.74
N THR A 269 -98.23 129.31 21.19
CA THR A 269 -98.83 130.50 21.83
C THR A 269 -100.31 130.17 22.13
N ASN A 270 -101.01 130.56 23.20
CA ASN A 270 -100.64 131.07 24.52
C ASN A 270 -101.77 130.73 25.53
N GLU A 271 -101.35 130.55 26.79
CA GLU A 271 -101.92 131.16 28.01
C GLU A 271 -103.42 131.03 28.37
N LEU A 272 -103.63 130.50 29.58
CA LEU A 272 -104.37 131.14 30.68
C LEU A 272 -105.65 131.91 30.32
N LYS A 273 -106.80 131.34 30.69
CA LYS A 273 -107.54 131.95 31.81
C LYS A 273 -108.52 131.01 32.51
N ASP A 274 -108.60 131.25 33.81
CA ASP A 274 -109.38 130.54 34.82
C ASP A 274 -110.88 130.34 34.55
N LYS A 275 -111.40 129.28 35.20
CA LYS A 275 -112.72 129.20 35.86
C LYS A 275 -113.85 130.14 35.39
N LEU A 276 -114.85 129.61 34.66
CA LEU A 276 -116.31 129.74 34.94
C LEU A 276 -117.08 128.88 33.89
N ALA A 277 -117.50 127.66 34.21
CA ALA A 277 -118.82 127.31 34.76
C ALA A 277 -120.04 127.50 33.81
N ALA A 278 -120.82 126.41 33.70
CA ALA A 278 -122.22 126.31 33.25
C ALA A 278 -122.59 126.35 31.74
N SER A 279 -122.69 125.14 31.17
CA SER A 279 -123.96 124.58 30.63
C SER A 279 -124.54 125.07 29.28
N GLU A 280 -124.13 124.42 28.18
CA GLU A 280 -125.00 124.07 27.03
C GLU A 280 -125.06 122.54 26.83
N LYS A 281 -125.59 121.86 27.85
CA LYS A 281 -125.32 120.45 28.17
C LYS A 281 -126.22 119.42 27.44
N ASP A 282 -126.49 119.57 26.15
CA ASP A 282 -127.29 118.55 25.39
C ASP A 282 -126.81 118.21 23.96
N LYS A 283 -125.94 119.01 23.32
CA LYS A 283 -125.26 118.57 22.07
C LYS A 283 -124.02 117.72 22.34
N ASP A 284 -123.33 117.98 23.45
CA ASP A 284 -122.12 117.27 23.84
C ASP A 284 -122.33 115.77 24.07
N ARG A 285 -123.56 115.31 24.40
CA ARG A 285 -123.80 113.91 24.76
C ARG A 285 -123.81 112.98 23.55
N ALA A 286 -124.37 113.42 22.42
CA ALA A 286 -124.31 112.67 21.16
C ALA A 286 -122.89 112.66 20.58
N ILE A 287 -122.16 113.77 20.71
CA ILE A 287 -120.75 113.87 20.30
C ILE A 287 -119.88 113.02 21.24
N GLN A 288 -120.11 113.02 22.55
CA GLN A 288 -119.42 112.14 23.50
C GLN A 288 -119.63 110.67 23.16
N ILE A 289 -120.87 110.20 22.99
CA ILE A 289 -121.13 108.78 22.69
C ILE A 289 -120.48 108.39 21.35
N THR A 290 -120.57 109.23 20.31
CA THR A 290 -119.92 108.96 19.02
C THR A 290 -118.39 108.93 19.14
N LYS A 291 -117.80 109.85 19.91
CA LYS A 291 -116.35 109.94 20.14
C LYS A 291 -115.85 108.83 21.06
N GLU A 292 -116.66 108.38 22.01
CA GLU A 292 -116.37 107.26 22.92
C GLU A 292 -116.48 105.91 22.20
N LEU A 293 -117.48 105.74 21.32
CA LEU A 293 -117.57 104.57 20.43
C LEU A 293 -116.43 104.57 19.40
N ALA A 294 -116.08 105.71 18.80
CA ALA A 294 -114.92 105.81 17.92
C ALA A 294 -113.60 105.52 18.65
N ASN A 295 -113.44 106.00 19.89
CA ASN A 295 -112.28 105.67 20.72
C ASN A 295 -112.24 104.19 21.10
N LYS A 296 -113.39 103.56 21.42
CA LYS A 296 -113.50 102.12 21.70
C LYS A 296 -113.24 101.28 20.45
N LEU A 297 -113.71 101.70 19.28
CA LEU A 297 -113.43 101.05 17.99
C LEU A 297 -111.95 101.16 17.63
N SER A 298 -111.36 102.35 17.71
CA SER A 298 -109.94 102.58 17.45
C SER A 298 -109.04 101.84 18.46
N ALA A 299 -109.45 101.75 19.73
CA ALA A 299 -108.77 100.92 20.72
C ALA A 299 -108.89 99.41 20.40
N ALA A 300 -110.06 98.96 19.93
CA ALA A 300 -110.28 97.58 19.49
C ALA A 300 -109.45 97.24 18.25
N GLU A 301 -109.41 98.11 17.24
CA GLU A 301 -108.57 98.00 16.04
C GLU A 301 -107.08 97.98 16.42
N THR A 302 -106.63 98.89 17.29
CA THR A 302 -105.26 98.89 17.82
C THR A 302 -104.94 97.59 18.59
N SER A 303 -105.91 97.04 19.32
CA SER A 303 -105.74 95.75 20.04
C SER A 303 -105.70 94.56 19.08
N ARG A 304 -106.52 94.58 18.02
CA ARG A 304 -106.55 93.58 16.94
C ARG A 304 -105.24 93.58 16.17
N ASP A 305 -104.71 94.76 15.84
CA ASP A 305 -103.48 94.88 15.07
C ASP A 305 -102.26 94.47 15.90
N LYS A 306 -102.27 94.77 17.21
CA LYS A 306 -101.31 94.18 18.17
C LYS A 306 -101.44 92.65 18.25
N ALA A 307 -102.66 92.11 18.30
CA ALA A 307 -102.88 90.66 18.32
C ALA A 307 -102.42 89.97 17.03
N PHE A 308 -102.64 90.59 15.86
CA PHE A 308 -102.10 90.11 14.58
C PHE A 308 -100.57 90.19 14.53
N ALA A 309 -99.96 91.27 15.04
CA ALA A 309 -98.51 91.38 15.14
C ALA A 309 -97.90 90.29 16.04
N VAL A 310 -98.52 90.01 17.19
CA VAL A 310 -98.12 88.90 18.10
C VAL A 310 -98.33 87.54 17.45
N SER A 311 -99.47 87.32 16.77
CA SER A 311 -99.74 86.07 16.06
C SER A 311 -98.74 85.81 14.92
N LYS A 312 -98.35 86.88 14.20
CA LYS A 312 -97.32 86.81 13.16
C LYS A 312 -95.94 86.51 13.75
N ASP A 313 -95.52 87.22 14.79
CA ASP A 313 -94.25 86.96 15.50
C ASP A 313 -94.17 85.52 16.04
N LEU A 314 -95.28 84.98 16.57
CA LEU A 314 -95.39 83.58 16.98
C LEU A 314 -95.29 82.60 15.80
N ALA A 315 -95.93 82.89 14.67
CA ALA A 315 -95.84 82.07 13.46
C ALA A 315 -94.42 82.07 12.86
N ASP A 316 -93.79 83.24 12.77
CA ASP A 316 -92.41 83.41 12.30
C ASP A 316 -91.42 82.68 13.22
N LYS A 317 -91.61 82.75 14.55
CA LYS A 317 -90.83 81.98 15.54
C LYS A 317 -91.05 80.47 15.45
N LEU A 318 -92.30 80.03 15.22
CA LEU A 318 -92.61 78.61 15.05
C LEU A 318 -91.93 78.07 13.78
N ALA A 319 -92.05 78.78 12.66
CA ALA A 319 -91.39 78.41 11.40
C ALA A 319 -89.87 78.34 11.55
N ALA A 320 -89.25 79.33 12.23
CA ALA A 320 -87.83 79.30 12.54
C ALA A 320 -87.42 78.09 13.39
N LYS A 321 -88.23 77.71 14.40
CA LYS A 321 -87.97 76.53 15.24
C LYS A 321 -88.20 75.20 14.50
N THR A 322 -89.15 75.12 13.57
CA THR A 322 -89.31 73.96 12.69
C THR A 322 -88.10 73.79 11.78
N ALA A 323 -87.62 74.86 11.15
CA ALA A 323 -86.42 74.82 10.30
C ALA A 323 -85.15 74.45 11.10
N GLU A 324 -85.03 74.90 12.35
CA GLU A 324 -83.95 74.50 13.26
C GLU A 324 -84.04 73.00 13.61
N ALA A 325 -85.25 72.49 13.87
CA ALA A 325 -85.49 71.06 14.14
C ALA A 325 -85.18 70.17 12.92
N GLU A 326 -85.58 70.58 11.71
CA GLU A 326 -85.23 69.87 10.46
C GLU A 326 -83.71 69.80 10.26
N LYS A 327 -83.00 70.92 10.48
CA LYS A 327 -81.53 70.97 10.41
C LYS A 327 -80.88 70.06 11.46
N LEU A 328 -81.42 70.01 12.67
CA LEU A 328 -80.97 69.09 13.72
C LEU A 328 -81.21 67.62 13.33
N MET A 329 -82.36 67.28 12.74
CA MET A 329 -82.64 65.92 12.24
C MET A 329 -81.67 65.52 11.11
N GLN A 330 -81.34 66.43 10.19
CA GLN A 330 -80.32 66.18 9.16
C GLN A 330 -78.94 65.92 9.77
N ASN A 331 -78.56 66.70 10.79
CA ASN A 331 -77.30 66.49 11.52
C ASN A 331 -77.27 65.16 12.29
N VAL A 332 -78.39 64.74 12.90
CA VAL A 332 -78.49 63.42 13.55
C VAL A 332 -78.33 62.30 12.51
N GLY A 333 -78.99 62.42 11.35
CA GLY A 333 -78.87 61.45 10.26
C GLY A 333 -77.49 61.38 9.60
N SER A 334 -76.71 62.47 9.61
CA SER A 334 -75.31 62.44 9.13
C SER A 334 -74.35 61.87 10.18
N LEU A 335 -74.56 62.17 11.47
CA LEU A 335 -73.82 61.56 12.58
C LEU A 335 -74.03 60.06 12.66
N ASP A 336 -75.27 59.57 12.48
CA ASP A 336 -75.59 58.14 12.50
C ASP A 336 -74.82 57.35 11.42
N ARG A 337 -74.80 57.86 10.18
CA ARG A 337 -73.98 57.29 9.09
C ARG A 337 -72.48 57.30 9.40
N LEU A 338 -71.99 58.34 10.07
CA LEU A 338 -70.58 58.47 10.43
C LEU A 338 -70.20 57.46 11.53
N VAL A 339 -71.09 57.25 12.50
CA VAL A 339 -70.95 56.19 13.52
C VAL A 339 -70.96 54.79 12.90
N GLU A 340 -71.87 54.50 11.97
CA GLU A 340 -71.90 53.21 11.27
C GLU A 340 -70.67 52.98 10.38
N SER A 341 -70.14 54.04 9.75
CA SER A 341 -68.85 53.97 9.04
C SER A 341 -67.70 53.64 10.00
N ALA A 342 -67.61 54.33 11.13
CA ALA A 342 -66.57 54.12 12.13
C ALA A 342 -66.65 52.72 12.78
N LYS A 343 -67.85 52.17 12.98
CA LYS A 343 -68.04 50.78 13.45
C LYS A 343 -67.50 49.77 12.44
N ARG A 344 -67.76 49.95 11.14
CA ARG A 344 -67.23 49.07 10.09
C ARG A 344 -65.71 49.12 10.02
N GLU A 345 -65.14 50.32 10.04
CA GLU A 345 -63.68 50.51 10.04
C GLU A 345 -63.04 49.88 11.29
N MET A 346 -63.64 50.02 12.48
CA MET A 346 -63.19 49.29 13.69
C MET A 346 -63.26 47.77 13.53
N ALA A 347 -64.33 47.23 12.95
CA ALA A 347 -64.48 45.79 12.74
C ALA A 347 -63.43 45.24 11.75
N GLU A 348 -63.15 45.98 10.67
CA GLU A 348 -62.07 45.67 9.73
C GLU A 348 -60.70 45.73 10.40
N LYS A 349 -60.43 46.74 11.25
CA LYS A 349 -59.17 46.84 12.00
C LYS A 349 -59.01 45.75 13.06
N LEU A 350 -60.08 45.30 13.70
CA LEU A 350 -60.03 44.15 14.61
C LEU A 350 -59.67 42.86 13.84
N ALA A 351 -60.30 42.61 12.69
CA ALA A 351 -59.98 41.45 11.85
C ALA A 351 -58.52 41.50 11.32
N GLU A 352 -58.01 42.68 10.97
CA GLU A 352 -56.60 42.88 10.60
C GLU A 352 -55.65 42.57 11.77
N ILE A 353 -55.98 42.98 12.99
CA ILE A 353 -55.20 42.67 14.20
C ILE A 353 -55.19 41.17 14.51
N ASP A 354 -56.35 40.49 14.40
CA ASP A 354 -56.44 39.05 14.64
C ASP A 354 -55.60 38.26 13.61
N GLN A 355 -55.68 38.64 12.33
CA GLN A 355 -54.87 38.04 11.26
C GLN A 355 -53.36 38.26 11.50
N LEU A 356 -52.93 39.50 11.80
CA LEU A 356 -51.53 39.82 12.11
C LEU A 356 -51.03 39.08 13.35
N THR A 357 -51.90 38.83 14.33
CA THR A 357 -51.57 38.05 15.53
C THR A 357 -51.36 36.58 15.20
N ALA A 358 -52.20 35.99 14.33
CA ALA A 358 -52.04 34.63 13.84
C ALA A 358 -50.77 34.46 12.99
N ASP A 359 -50.51 35.39 12.06
CA ASP A 359 -49.30 35.38 11.23
C ASP A 359 -48.02 35.54 12.05
N LYS A 360 -48.05 36.39 13.10
CA LYS A 360 -46.94 36.49 14.05
C LYS A 360 -46.71 35.17 14.79
N ALA A 361 -47.76 34.54 15.32
CA ALA A 361 -47.64 33.27 16.05
C ALA A 361 -47.07 32.15 15.16
N LYS A 362 -47.46 32.13 13.87
CA LYS A 362 -46.91 31.22 12.86
C LYS A 362 -45.42 31.51 12.61
N ALA A 363 -45.04 32.77 12.41
CA ALA A 363 -43.66 33.17 12.19
C ALA A 363 -42.75 32.83 13.40
N ASP A 364 -43.23 33.04 14.63
CA ASP A 364 -42.52 32.67 15.85
C ASP A 364 -42.28 31.14 15.92
N ALA A 365 -43.26 30.33 15.50
CA ALA A 365 -43.14 28.86 15.46
C ALA A 365 -42.17 28.37 14.36
N GLU A 366 -42.22 28.96 13.17
CA GLU A 366 -41.27 28.68 12.08
C GLU A 366 -39.83 29.05 12.47
N LEU A 367 -39.66 30.17 13.19
CA LEU A 367 -38.36 30.63 13.69
C LEU A 367 -37.81 29.71 14.80
N ALA A 368 -38.66 29.17 15.67
CA ALA A 368 -38.28 28.14 16.64
C ALA A 368 -37.78 26.85 15.94
N ALA A 369 -38.54 26.32 14.98
CA ALA A 369 -38.15 25.13 14.22
C ALA A 369 -36.85 25.32 13.41
N ALA A 370 -36.63 26.52 12.86
CA ALA A 370 -35.38 26.88 12.21
C ALA A 370 -34.18 26.88 13.17
N ASN A 371 -34.35 27.39 14.40
CA ASN A 371 -33.31 27.36 15.42
C ASN A 371 -32.97 25.94 15.88
N ASP A 372 -33.97 25.06 16.06
CA ASP A 372 -33.74 23.65 16.39
C ASP A 372 -32.96 22.94 15.27
N THR A 373 -33.28 23.23 14.01
CA THR A 373 -32.56 22.73 12.84
C THR A 373 -31.11 23.21 12.82
N ILE A 374 -30.86 24.49 13.14
CA ILE A 374 -29.50 25.06 13.26
C ILE A 374 -28.71 24.36 14.37
N ALA A 375 -29.31 24.09 15.53
CA ALA A 375 -28.67 23.38 16.63
C ALA A 375 -28.30 21.93 16.26
N SER A 376 -29.15 21.23 15.51
CA SER A 376 -28.85 19.91 14.97
C SER A 376 -27.67 19.94 13.99
N LEU A 377 -27.70 20.86 13.02
CA LEU A 377 -26.62 21.01 12.03
C LEU A 377 -25.28 21.43 12.66
N GLN A 378 -25.29 22.24 13.73
CA GLN A 378 -24.09 22.54 14.50
C GLN A 378 -23.51 21.30 15.19
N THR A 379 -24.37 20.43 15.73
CA THR A 379 -23.96 19.17 16.37
C THR A 379 -23.35 18.20 15.35
N GLU A 380 -23.97 18.06 14.17
CA GLU A 380 -23.44 17.26 13.07
C GLU A 380 -22.11 17.80 12.54
N LEU A 381 -21.97 19.13 12.43
CA LEU A 381 -20.73 19.78 11.99
C LEU A 381 -19.56 19.50 12.94
N GLU A 382 -19.78 19.56 14.26
CA GLU A 382 -18.73 19.21 15.23
C GLU A 382 -18.39 17.71 15.19
N LYS A 383 -19.39 16.83 15.02
CA LYS A 383 -19.14 15.39 14.81
C LYS A 383 -18.26 15.16 13.57
N ALA A 384 -18.61 15.76 12.43
CA ALA A 384 -17.85 15.66 11.19
C ALA A 384 -16.41 16.18 11.33
N LYS A 385 -16.19 17.29 12.06
CA LYS A 385 -14.84 17.79 12.39
C LYS A 385 -14.02 16.77 13.19
N THR A 386 -14.62 16.08 14.17
CA THR A 386 -13.91 15.06 14.95
C THR A 386 -13.56 13.83 14.12
N GLU A 387 -14.46 13.38 13.23
CA GLU A 387 -14.23 12.24 12.33
C GLU A 387 -13.13 12.56 11.29
N LEU A 388 -13.09 13.80 10.79
CA LEU A 388 -12.01 14.29 9.92
C LEU A 388 -10.65 14.26 10.64
N ALA A 389 -10.57 14.81 11.85
CA ALA A 389 -9.33 14.83 12.64
C ALA A 389 -8.83 13.43 13.03
N VAL A 390 -9.73 12.45 13.18
CA VAL A 390 -9.36 11.03 13.36
C VAL A 390 -8.80 10.45 12.05
N SER A 391 -9.46 10.72 10.93
CA SER A 391 -9.03 10.27 9.60
C SER A 391 -7.65 10.81 9.21
N GLU A 392 -7.37 12.09 9.48
CA GLU A 392 -6.05 12.71 9.26
C GLU A 392 -4.95 12.01 10.07
N ARG A 393 -5.21 11.65 11.33
CA ARG A 393 -4.25 10.92 12.17
C ARG A 393 -3.99 9.50 11.65
N LEU A 394 -5.02 8.81 11.16
CA LEU A 394 -4.86 7.48 10.56
C LEU A 394 -4.03 7.55 9.26
N ILE A 395 -4.26 8.55 8.41
CA ILE A 395 -3.46 8.80 7.20
C ILE A 395 -1.99 9.07 7.56
N GLU A 396 -1.74 9.90 8.56
CA GLU A 396 -0.38 10.19 9.04
C GLU A 396 0.31 8.95 9.64
N SER A 397 -0.44 8.09 10.36
CA SER A 397 0.07 6.81 10.86
C SER A 397 0.44 5.87 9.71
N GLY A 398 -0.46 5.69 8.73
CA GLY A 398 -0.22 4.83 7.57
C GLY A 398 0.97 5.28 6.70
N LYS A 399 1.17 6.60 6.54
CA LYS A 399 2.35 7.16 5.87
C LYS A 399 3.66 6.76 6.58
N ARG A 400 3.68 6.75 7.91
CA ARG A 400 4.86 6.35 8.70
C ARG A 400 5.15 4.86 8.59
N GLU A 401 4.10 4.04 8.61
CA GLU A 401 4.19 2.59 8.44
C GLU A 401 4.72 2.23 7.04
N ILE A 402 4.20 2.86 5.98
CA ILE A 402 4.71 2.72 4.61
C ILE A 402 6.19 3.13 4.52
N ALA A 403 6.58 4.24 5.13
CA ALA A 403 7.97 4.70 5.13
C ALA A 403 8.92 3.74 5.87
N GLU A 404 8.45 3.04 6.90
CA GLU A 404 9.26 2.06 7.63
C GLU A 404 9.33 0.72 6.88
N LEU A 405 8.22 0.26 6.30
CA LEU A 405 8.21 -0.92 5.43
C LEU A 405 9.13 -0.74 4.21
N GLN A 406 9.20 0.47 3.64
CA GLN A 406 10.14 0.76 2.55
C GLN A 406 11.60 0.59 2.99
N LYS A 407 11.99 1.10 4.17
CA LYS A 407 13.36 0.88 4.69
C LYS A 407 13.67 -0.59 4.94
N GLN A 408 12.69 -1.34 5.47
CA GLN A 408 12.86 -2.78 5.71
C GLN A 408 13.01 -3.55 4.40
N LYS A 409 12.27 -3.16 3.34
CA LYS A 409 12.46 -3.69 1.99
C LYS A 409 13.87 -3.38 1.47
N ASP A 410 14.29 -2.12 1.51
CA ASP A 410 15.61 -1.70 0.99
C ASP A 410 16.77 -2.41 1.72
N ALA A 411 16.63 -2.63 3.04
CA ALA A 411 17.57 -3.40 3.83
C ALA A 411 17.57 -4.90 3.45
N SER A 412 16.40 -5.48 3.19
CA SER A 412 16.24 -6.88 2.78
C SER A 412 16.80 -7.12 1.38
N ASP A 413 16.56 -6.21 0.43
CA ASP A 413 17.12 -6.27 -0.92
C ASP A 413 18.67 -6.20 -0.89
N LYS A 414 19.23 -5.35 -0.02
CA LYS A 414 20.69 -5.29 0.20
C LYS A 414 21.25 -6.60 0.78
N ALA A 415 20.60 -7.16 1.80
CA ALA A 415 21.01 -8.43 2.39
C ALA A 415 20.91 -9.60 1.39
N LEU A 416 19.89 -9.60 0.52
CA LEU A 416 19.73 -10.56 -0.56
C LEU A 416 20.87 -10.46 -1.59
N ALA A 417 21.23 -9.24 -2.01
CA ALA A 417 22.36 -9.03 -2.92
C ALA A 417 23.71 -9.48 -2.32
N GLU A 418 23.95 -9.20 -1.03
CA GLU A 418 25.12 -9.68 -0.30
C GLU A 418 25.14 -11.23 -0.22
N SER A 419 24.00 -11.86 0.05
CA SER A 419 23.87 -13.32 0.07
C SER A 419 24.13 -13.94 -1.31
N GLN A 420 23.59 -13.36 -2.39
CA GLN A 420 23.83 -13.81 -3.77
C GLN A 420 25.31 -13.72 -4.16
N ALA A 421 26.00 -12.64 -3.78
CA ALA A 421 27.44 -12.49 -4.01
C ALA A 421 28.25 -13.57 -3.26
N ASN A 422 27.90 -13.87 -2.01
CA ASN A 422 28.54 -14.92 -1.22
C ASN A 422 28.32 -16.31 -1.84
N VAL A 423 27.13 -16.62 -2.35
CA VAL A 423 26.84 -17.88 -3.06
C VAL A 423 27.71 -18.01 -4.31
N ALA A 424 27.80 -16.96 -5.14
CA ALA A 424 28.62 -16.99 -6.36
C ALA A 424 30.12 -17.21 -6.07
N GLU A 425 30.67 -16.63 -5.00
CA GLU A 425 32.05 -16.87 -4.61
C GLU A 425 32.25 -18.29 -4.02
N LEU A 426 31.29 -18.82 -3.27
CA LEU A 426 31.32 -20.22 -2.80
C LEU A 426 31.24 -21.23 -3.95
N GLU A 427 30.43 -20.98 -4.98
CA GLU A 427 30.38 -21.83 -6.18
C GLU A 427 31.72 -21.83 -6.93
N LYS A 428 32.37 -20.68 -7.03
CA LYS A 428 33.72 -20.54 -7.62
C LYS A 428 34.79 -21.28 -6.80
N GLN A 429 34.74 -21.18 -5.47
CA GLN A 429 35.65 -21.93 -4.58
C GLN A 429 35.42 -23.44 -4.68
N LYS A 430 34.16 -23.87 -4.75
CA LYS A 430 33.81 -25.28 -4.97
C LYS A 430 34.38 -25.79 -6.30
N ALA A 431 34.17 -25.07 -7.40
CA ALA A 431 34.70 -25.45 -8.71
C ALA A 431 36.24 -25.56 -8.72
N ALA A 432 36.94 -24.68 -8.00
CA ALA A 432 38.39 -24.78 -7.83
C ALA A 432 38.81 -26.02 -7.02
N SER A 433 38.06 -26.36 -5.95
CA SER A 433 38.32 -27.57 -5.17
C SER A 433 38.04 -28.85 -5.95
N ASP A 434 36.92 -28.91 -6.69
CA ASP A 434 36.55 -30.05 -7.54
C ASP A 434 37.64 -30.29 -8.62
N ALA A 435 38.18 -29.21 -9.20
CA ALA A 435 39.30 -29.29 -10.13
C ALA A 435 40.58 -29.83 -9.47
N LYS A 436 40.90 -29.44 -8.23
CA LYS A 436 42.07 -29.96 -7.51
C LYS A 436 41.91 -31.42 -7.10
N VAL A 437 40.70 -31.86 -6.75
CA VAL A 437 40.40 -33.29 -6.51
C VAL A 437 40.67 -34.10 -7.79
N ALA A 438 40.16 -33.65 -8.95
CA ALA A 438 40.38 -34.35 -10.22
C ALA A 438 41.85 -34.37 -10.68
N GLU A 439 42.69 -33.42 -10.23
CA GLU A 439 44.13 -33.44 -10.43
C GLU A 439 44.81 -34.48 -9.53
N LEU A 440 44.49 -34.48 -8.23
CA LEU A 440 45.01 -35.45 -7.25
C LEU A 440 44.61 -36.90 -7.58
N GLU A 441 43.39 -37.13 -8.08
CA GLU A 441 42.96 -38.45 -8.56
C GLU A 441 43.85 -38.98 -9.70
N LYS A 442 44.27 -38.11 -10.63
CA LYS A 442 45.20 -38.49 -11.71
C LYS A 442 46.60 -38.78 -11.20
N GLU A 443 47.11 -37.98 -10.25
CA GLU A 443 48.41 -38.24 -9.60
C GLU A 443 48.39 -39.58 -8.86
N VAL A 444 47.29 -39.93 -8.19
CA VAL A 444 47.11 -41.22 -7.51
C VAL A 444 47.09 -42.40 -8.48
N GLU A 445 46.38 -42.30 -9.62
CA GLU A 445 46.39 -43.37 -10.62
C GLU A 445 47.76 -43.52 -11.31
N ALA A 446 48.48 -42.42 -11.55
CA ALA A 446 49.85 -42.46 -12.06
C ALA A 446 50.81 -43.16 -11.06
N ALA A 447 50.74 -42.81 -9.77
CA ALA A 447 51.55 -43.44 -8.73
C ALA A 447 51.21 -44.93 -8.54
N LYS A 448 49.94 -45.34 -8.68
CA LYS A 448 49.54 -46.76 -8.70
C LYS A 448 50.16 -47.51 -9.86
N ALA A 449 50.20 -46.92 -11.05
CA ALA A 449 50.82 -47.53 -12.23
C ALA A 449 52.33 -47.70 -12.05
N GLU A 450 53.02 -46.69 -11.52
CA GLU A 450 54.44 -46.77 -11.17
C GLU A 450 54.73 -47.86 -10.13
N VAL A 451 53.92 -47.96 -9.07
CA VAL A 451 54.02 -49.04 -8.07
C VAL A 451 53.78 -50.43 -8.67
N ALA A 452 52.90 -50.55 -9.68
CA ALA A 452 52.68 -51.82 -10.38
C ALA A 452 53.89 -52.21 -11.24
N ASP A 453 54.48 -51.25 -11.97
CA ASP A 453 55.68 -51.48 -12.77
C ASP A 453 56.90 -51.84 -11.89
N LEU A 454 57.13 -51.09 -10.81
CA LEU A 454 58.20 -51.38 -9.84
C LEU A 454 58.05 -52.78 -9.21
N LYS A 455 56.82 -53.24 -8.93
CA LYS A 455 56.56 -54.62 -8.47
C LYS A 455 56.90 -55.66 -9.54
N ALA A 456 56.57 -55.41 -10.81
CA ALA A 456 56.93 -56.31 -11.91
C ALA A 456 58.45 -56.36 -12.13
N GLN A 457 59.15 -55.23 -12.05
CA GLN A 457 60.61 -55.17 -12.08
C GLN A 457 61.24 -55.94 -10.92
N LEU A 458 60.69 -55.81 -9.70
CA LEU A 458 61.18 -56.50 -8.51
C LEU A 458 61.00 -58.02 -8.64
N ALA A 459 59.83 -58.51 -9.06
CA ALA A 459 59.60 -59.93 -9.31
C ALA A 459 60.57 -60.51 -10.36
N LYS A 460 60.82 -59.78 -11.46
CA LYS A 460 61.83 -60.18 -12.45
C LYS A 460 63.25 -60.24 -11.86
N LYS A 461 63.60 -59.32 -10.97
CA LYS A 461 64.90 -59.33 -10.28
C LYS A 461 65.04 -60.49 -9.29
N GLU A 462 63.95 -60.93 -8.67
CA GLU A 462 63.92 -62.15 -7.86
C GLU A 462 64.11 -63.42 -8.72
N GLU A 463 63.47 -63.51 -9.89
CA GLU A 463 63.71 -64.60 -10.85
C GLU A 463 65.15 -64.64 -11.37
N GLU A 464 65.71 -63.49 -11.76
CA GLU A 464 67.12 -63.36 -12.17
C GLU A 464 68.07 -63.79 -11.03
N LEU A 465 67.77 -63.42 -9.78
CA LEU A 465 68.56 -63.81 -8.61
C LEU A 465 68.53 -65.32 -8.34
N GLU A 466 67.37 -65.96 -8.45
CA GLU A 466 67.24 -67.42 -8.30
C GLU A 466 67.91 -68.19 -9.45
N ALA A 467 67.88 -67.67 -10.67
CA ALA A 467 68.64 -68.23 -11.79
C ALA A 467 70.15 -68.17 -11.53
N VAL A 468 70.67 -67.02 -11.07
CA VAL A 468 72.10 -66.86 -10.72
C VAL A 468 72.51 -67.75 -9.54
N LYS A 469 71.65 -67.98 -8.54
CA LYS A 469 71.93 -68.95 -7.47
C LYS A 469 72.10 -70.36 -8.01
N LYS A 470 71.19 -70.83 -8.87
CA LYS A 470 71.27 -72.17 -9.50
C LYS A 470 72.49 -72.31 -10.41
N GLU A 471 72.84 -71.27 -11.16
CA GLU A 471 74.07 -71.25 -11.96
C GLU A 471 75.31 -71.34 -11.06
N LYS A 472 75.35 -70.60 -9.96
CA LYS A 472 76.42 -70.68 -8.96
C LYS A 472 76.55 -72.09 -8.38
N GLU A 473 75.45 -72.71 -7.94
CA GLU A 473 75.44 -74.09 -7.42
C GLU A 473 75.94 -75.10 -8.47
N ALA A 474 75.53 -74.94 -9.73
CA ALA A 474 75.99 -75.80 -10.84
C ALA A 474 77.49 -75.61 -11.14
N LEU A 475 78.01 -74.37 -11.05
CA LEU A 475 79.43 -74.08 -11.19
C LEU A 475 80.25 -74.64 -10.02
N GLU A 476 79.76 -74.52 -8.78
CA GLU A 476 80.39 -75.12 -7.59
C GLU A 476 80.45 -76.66 -7.69
N ALA A 477 79.36 -77.31 -8.13
CA ALA A 477 79.34 -78.75 -8.39
C ALA A 477 80.34 -79.17 -9.48
N LYS A 478 80.43 -78.39 -10.57
CA LYS A 478 81.39 -78.64 -11.66
C LYS A 478 82.84 -78.41 -11.25
N ILE A 479 83.10 -77.47 -10.35
CA ILE A 479 84.42 -77.27 -9.73
C ILE A 479 84.81 -78.50 -8.89
N GLU A 480 83.89 -79.08 -8.11
CA GLU A 480 84.16 -80.31 -7.36
C GLU A 480 84.35 -81.55 -8.25
N GLU A 481 83.60 -81.66 -9.35
CA GLU A 481 83.83 -82.70 -10.36
C GLU A 481 85.23 -82.57 -11.00
N LEU A 482 85.62 -81.37 -11.42
CA LEU A 482 86.95 -81.10 -11.97
C LEU A 482 88.08 -81.37 -10.95
N LYS A 483 87.88 -81.05 -9.66
CA LYS A 483 88.83 -81.40 -8.60
C LYS A 483 89.01 -82.92 -8.47
N LYS A 484 87.92 -83.69 -8.53
CA LYS A 484 87.97 -85.16 -8.50
C LYS A 484 88.70 -85.72 -9.73
N ALA A 485 88.33 -85.28 -10.93
CA ALA A 485 88.98 -85.69 -12.17
C ALA A 485 90.49 -85.38 -12.16
N HIS A 486 90.87 -84.19 -11.67
CA HIS A 486 92.29 -83.82 -11.52
C HIS A 486 93.01 -84.65 -10.44
N ALA A 487 92.34 -85.06 -9.36
CA ALA A 487 92.91 -85.97 -8.37
C ALA A 487 93.12 -87.39 -8.94
N GLU A 488 92.19 -87.89 -9.76
CA GLU A 488 92.35 -89.16 -10.49
C GLU A 488 93.48 -89.11 -11.53
N GLU A 489 93.55 -88.04 -12.33
CA GLU A 489 94.66 -87.77 -13.25
C GLU A 489 96.01 -87.77 -12.51
N LEU A 490 96.13 -87.05 -11.39
CA LEU A 490 97.33 -87.05 -10.54
C LEU A 490 97.66 -88.45 -10.00
N SER A 491 96.65 -89.27 -9.67
CA SER A 491 96.87 -90.66 -9.23
C SER A 491 97.38 -91.54 -10.37
N LYS A 492 96.80 -91.44 -11.57
CA LYS A 492 97.27 -92.15 -12.78
C LYS A 492 98.68 -91.73 -13.17
N LEU A 493 98.99 -90.43 -13.08
CA LEU A 493 100.31 -89.90 -13.40
C LEU A 493 101.38 -90.42 -12.43
N LYS A 494 101.06 -90.51 -11.12
CA LYS A 494 101.92 -91.16 -10.12
C LYS A 494 102.10 -92.65 -10.41
N GLU A 495 101.05 -93.37 -10.75
CA GLU A 495 101.14 -94.81 -11.09
C GLU A 495 101.98 -95.04 -12.36
N MET A 496 101.88 -94.16 -13.36
CA MET A 496 102.75 -94.19 -14.54
C MET A 496 104.21 -93.85 -14.21
N LEU A 497 104.45 -92.97 -13.23
CA LEU A 497 105.79 -92.65 -12.75
C LEU A 497 106.42 -93.85 -12.04
N GLU A 498 105.71 -94.47 -11.09
CA GLU A 498 106.13 -95.70 -10.40
C GLU A 498 106.43 -96.84 -11.38
N LYS A 499 105.61 -97.02 -12.42
CA LYS A 499 105.86 -98.00 -13.50
C LYS A 499 107.11 -97.66 -14.32
N LYS A 500 107.39 -96.38 -14.57
CA LYS A 500 108.63 -95.94 -15.24
C LYS A 500 109.85 -96.11 -14.33
N ASP A 501 109.71 -95.90 -13.03
CA ASP A 501 110.80 -96.07 -12.08
C ASP A 501 111.13 -97.56 -11.87
N HIS A 502 110.12 -98.44 -11.85
CA HIS A 502 110.32 -99.90 -11.94
C HIS A 502 110.99 -100.29 -13.26
N ALA A 503 110.48 -99.82 -14.41
CA ALA A 503 111.10 -100.13 -15.71
C ALA A 503 112.54 -99.59 -15.83
N ASN A 504 112.84 -98.44 -15.22
CA ASN A 504 114.21 -97.91 -15.11
C ASN A 504 115.07 -98.78 -14.19
N ALA A 505 114.53 -99.26 -13.06
CA ALA A 505 115.23 -100.18 -12.17
C ALA A 505 115.54 -101.53 -12.85
N ASP A 506 114.58 -102.08 -13.60
CA ASP A 506 114.75 -103.29 -14.41
C ASP A 506 115.78 -103.08 -15.51
N LEU A 507 115.71 -101.97 -16.27
CA LEU A 507 116.73 -101.61 -17.26
C LEU A 507 118.10 -101.40 -16.61
N GLN A 508 118.18 -100.83 -15.41
CA GLN A 508 119.43 -100.64 -14.68
C GLN A 508 120.00 -101.98 -14.19
N ALA A 509 119.15 -102.92 -13.77
CA ALA A 509 119.53 -104.28 -13.43
C ALA A 509 120.02 -105.04 -14.67
N GLU A 510 119.37 -104.89 -15.82
CA GLU A 510 119.78 -105.51 -17.08
C GLU A 510 121.09 -104.90 -17.62
N ILE A 511 121.28 -103.58 -17.49
CA ILE A 511 122.57 -102.91 -17.77
C ILE A 511 123.68 -103.47 -16.87
N ASN A 512 123.39 -103.73 -15.59
CA ASN A 512 124.37 -104.31 -14.68
C ASN A 512 124.66 -105.78 -15.03
N ARG A 513 123.64 -106.57 -15.39
CA ARG A 513 123.77 -107.94 -15.91
C ARG A 513 124.63 -107.98 -17.17
N LEU A 514 124.31 -107.17 -18.18
CA LEU A 514 125.05 -107.08 -19.43
C LEU A 514 126.50 -106.61 -19.23
N LYS A 515 126.76 -105.68 -18.30
CA LYS A 515 128.13 -105.30 -17.91
C LYS A 515 128.91 -106.48 -17.31
N GLN A 516 128.26 -107.30 -16.48
CA GLN A 516 128.87 -108.48 -15.89
C GLN A 516 129.14 -109.56 -16.94
N GLU A 517 128.18 -109.80 -17.84
CA GLU A 517 128.32 -110.73 -18.97
C GLU A 517 129.42 -110.27 -19.95
N LEU A 518 129.59 -108.95 -20.17
CA LEU A 518 130.69 -108.39 -20.94
C LEU A 518 132.05 -108.61 -20.26
N ALA A 519 132.12 -108.47 -18.93
CA ALA A 519 133.33 -108.72 -18.15
C ALA A 519 133.74 -110.20 -18.21
N ASP A 520 132.79 -111.13 -18.11
CA ASP A 520 133.04 -112.57 -18.25
C ASP A 520 133.48 -112.92 -19.68
N ARG A 521 132.95 -112.23 -20.70
CA ARG A 521 133.31 -112.45 -22.11
C ARG A 521 134.66 -111.85 -22.51
N ILE A 522 135.10 -110.78 -21.84
CA ILE A 522 136.49 -110.28 -21.91
C ILE A 522 137.45 -111.31 -21.29
N LYS A 523 137.01 -112.04 -20.26
CA LYS A 523 137.80 -113.09 -19.58
C LYS A 523 137.95 -114.37 -20.42
N SER A 524 137.06 -114.62 -21.40
CA SER A 524 137.01 -115.86 -22.19
C SER A 524 137.66 -115.79 -23.58
N LEU A 525 138.37 -114.70 -23.93
CA LEU A 525 138.88 -114.47 -25.31
C LEU A 525 140.40 -114.18 -25.40
N SER A 526 141.19 -114.82 -24.53
CA SER A 526 142.66 -114.84 -24.66
C SER A 526 143.18 -116.16 -25.25
N GLN A 527 142.97 -116.37 -26.57
CA GLN A 527 143.88 -117.07 -27.51
C GLN A 527 143.22 -117.26 -28.91
N GLY A 528 143.75 -116.57 -29.94
CA GLY A 528 143.42 -116.73 -31.38
C GLY A 528 142.15 -116.02 -31.89
N GLY A 529 142.11 -115.38 -33.07
CA GLY A 529 143.17 -115.10 -34.05
C GLY A 529 142.65 -114.31 -35.29
N ARG A 530 143.08 -113.04 -35.42
CA ARG A 530 143.12 -112.09 -36.58
C ARG A 530 142.38 -112.42 -37.91
N ALA A 531 141.49 -111.52 -38.33
CA ALA A 531 141.12 -111.20 -39.72
C ALA A 531 140.74 -109.70 -39.84
N SER A 532 140.56 -109.12 -41.05
CA SER A 532 140.34 -107.66 -41.22
C SER A 532 139.80 -107.24 -42.61
N GLN A 533 138.98 -106.16 -42.64
CA GLN A 533 138.56 -105.33 -43.80
C GLN A 533 137.69 -106.03 -44.88
N THR A 534 136.76 -105.39 -45.64
CA THR A 534 136.41 -103.96 -45.88
C THR A 534 134.92 -103.75 -46.26
N ASN A 535 134.47 -102.49 -46.13
CA ASN A 535 133.23 -101.78 -46.54
C ASN A 535 132.90 -101.84 -48.07
N PRO A 536 131.84 -101.17 -48.66
CA PRO A 536 130.90 -100.15 -48.12
C PRO A 536 129.39 -100.17 -48.58
N GLY A 537 128.58 -99.26 -48.01
CA GLY A 537 127.40 -98.62 -48.67
C GLY A 537 126.05 -98.78 -47.90
N THR A 538 125.39 -97.85 -47.20
CA THR A 538 125.12 -96.37 -47.24
C THR A 538 123.88 -95.93 -48.05
N THR A 539 122.87 -95.34 -47.36
CA THR A 539 121.87 -94.29 -47.76
C THR A 539 120.58 -94.44 -46.90
N THR A 540 119.85 -93.40 -46.43
CA THR A 540 120.16 -91.99 -46.10
C THR A 540 119.15 -91.48 -45.05
N ALA A 541 119.47 -90.42 -44.31
CA ALA A 541 118.55 -89.72 -43.41
C ALA A 541 118.31 -88.25 -43.82
N LYS A 542 117.25 -87.63 -43.30
CA LYS A 542 116.97 -86.17 -43.19
C LYS A 542 115.98 -86.02 -42.01
N ALA A 543 116.19 -85.26 -40.93
CA ALA A 543 116.69 -83.88 -40.77
C ALA A 543 115.84 -82.87 -41.59
N GLY A 544 115.11 -81.90 -41.01
CA GLY A 544 114.97 -81.47 -39.62
C GLY A 544 115.24 -79.96 -39.53
N GLN A 545 114.22 -79.15 -39.18
CA GLN A 545 114.42 -77.71 -38.97
C GLN A 545 113.32 -77.08 -38.08
N LEU A 546 113.79 -76.38 -37.05
CA LEU A 546 113.15 -75.37 -36.19
C LEU A 546 114.24 -74.27 -36.00
N PRO A 547 113.96 -73.05 -35.50
CA PRO A 547 112.77 -72.61 -34.75
C PRO A 547 112.16 -71.26 -35.21
N SER A 548 111.06 -70.84 -34.58
CA SER A 548 110.90 -69.46 -34.13
C SER A 548 109.90 -69.38 -32.97
N THR A 549 110.16 -68.51 -32.00
CA THR A 549 109.46 -68.39 -30.70
C THR A 549 108.71 -67.07 -30.57
N GLY A 550 107.66 -67.04 -29.74
CA GLY A 550 107.30 -65.82 -29.00
C GLY A 550 105.85 -65.32 -29.16
N GLU A 551 105.10 -65.44 -28.07
CA GLU A 551 104.16 -64.44 -27.52
C GLU A 551 103.14 -63.76 -28.48
N SER A 552 101.83 -63.91 -28.26
CA SER A 552 101.20 -63.14 -27.18
C SER A 552 99.77 -63.60 -26.83
N ALA A 553 99.54 -63.72 -25.52
CA ALA A 553 98.37 -63.22 -24.78
C ALA A 553 96.94 -63.43 -25.33
N ASN A 554 96.24 -64.44 -24.81
CA ASN A 554 94.85 -64.25 -24.36
C ASN A 554 94.90 -63.69 -22.93
N PRO A 555 94.30 -62.52 -22.66
CA PRO A 555 93.30 -62.47 -21.59
C PRO A 555 92.07 -61.60 -21.90
N PHE A 556 90.94 -62.01 -21.34
CA PHE A 556 89.84 -61.19 -20.81
C PHE A 556 89.55 -59.80 -21.44
N PHE A 557 88.37 -59.64 -22.07
CA PHE A 557 87.26 -58.85 -21.50
C PHE A 557 86.09 -58.73 -22.51
N THR A 558 84.95 -59.35 -22.18
CA THR A 558 83.69 -59.13 -22.89
C THR A 558 83.08 -57.82 -22.42
N ILE A 559 83.15 -56.75 -23.23
CA ILE A 559 82.41 -55.52 -22.97
C ILE A 559 81.04 -55.63 -23.64
N ALA A 560 80.02 -56.00 -22.85
CA ALA A 560 78.63 -55.84 -23.26
C ALA A 560 78.29 -54.34 -23.29
N ALA A 561 77.70 -53.86 -24.40
CA ALA A 561 77.37 -52.45 -24.57
C ALA A 561 76.23 -52.03 -23.62
N LEU A 562 76.55 -51.14 -22.68
CA LEU A 562 75.60 -50.56 -21.74
C LEU A 562 74.57 -49.70 -22.47
N THR A 563 73.29 -50.11 -22.48
CA THR A 563 72.21 -49.34 -23.09
C THR A 563 71.70 -48.26 -22.13
N VAL A 564 72.15 -47.02 -22.30
CA VAL A 564 71.62 -45.87 -21.55
C VAL A 564 70.38 -45.34 -22.27
N ILE A 565 69.19 -45.68 -21.77
CA ILE A 565 67.95 -45.02 -22.17
C ILE A 565 67.79 -43.76 -21.32
N ALA A 566 68.12 -42.61 -21.91
CA ALA A 566 67.89 -41.31 -21.28
C ALA A 566 66.40 -40.94 -21.35
N GLY A 567 65.78 -40.71 -20.19
CA GLY A 567 64.44 -40.14 -20.10
C GLY A 567 64.45 -38.65 -20.44
N ALA A 568 63.56 -38.21 -21.33
CA ALA A 568 63.33 -36.80 -21.64
C ALA A 568 61.86 -36.54 -22.03
N GLY A 569 60.96 -36.69 -21.07
CA GLY A 569 59.60 -36.16 -21.20
C GLY A 569 59.60 -34.65 -21.01
N MET A 570 59.71 -33.86 -22.10
CA MET A 570 59.55 -32.41 -22.03
C MET A 570 58.10 -31.99 -22.26
N ALA A 571 57.59 -31.18 -21.33
CA ALA A 571 56.21 -30.73 -21.29
C ALA A 571 55.86 -29.73 -22.40
N VAL A 572 54.67 -29.87 -22.98
CA VAL A 572 54.06 -28.84 -23.84
C VAL A 572 53.44 -27.76 -22.95
N VAL A 573 54.13 -26.63 -22.80
CA VAL A 573 53.56 -25.41 -22.22
C VAL A 573 53.22 -24.43 -23.35
N SER A 574 51.93 -24.19 -23.57
CA SER A 574 51.43 -23.16 -24.49
C SER A 574 50.86 -21.96 -23.72
N PRO A 575 51.52 -20.78 -23.73
CA PRO A 575 50.94 -19.57 -23.17
C PRO A 575 50.03 -18.88 -24.19
N LYS A 576 48.71 -18.99 -24.05
CA LYS A 576 47.78 -18.12 -24.78
C LYS A 576 47.71 -16.75 -24.09
N ARG A 577 48.11 -15.71 -24.82
CA ARG A 577 47.84 -14.31 -24.45
C ARG A 577 46.32 -14.07 -24.39
N LYS A 578 45.89 -13.23 -23.45
CA LYS A 578 44.64 -12.45 -23.56
C LYS A 578 45.02 -11.02 -23.93
N GLU A 579 44.36 -10.48 -24.95
CA GLU A 579 44.08 -9.04 -25.06
C GLU A 579 42.56 -8.87 -24.98
N ASN A 580 42.14 -8.05 -24.01
CA ASN A 580 40.87 -7.33 -23.86
C ASN A 580 40.78 -6.89 -22.40
#